data_AF-A0A0D2N5N3-F1
#
_entry.id   AF-A0A0D2N5N3-F1
#
_cell.length_a   1.000
_cell.length_b   1.000
_cell.length_c   1.000
_cell.angle_alpha   90.00
_cell.angle_beta   90.00
_cell.angle_gamma   90.00
#
_symmetry.space_group_name_H-M   'P 1'
#
loop_
_entity.id
_entity.type
_entity.pdbx_description
1 polymer ?
#
loop_
_entity_poly.entity_id
_entity_poly.type
_entity_poly.pdbx_seq_one_letter_code
_entity_poly.pdbx_strand_id
1 'polypeptide(L)' 'MAIRMPRIISSKKVPKGYFAVYVGENQKRFVIPVSLLNQPLFQDLLGMSEQEFGYSHPTGGITIPCNEDIFLVVTSRLN' A
#
# COMPACT_ATOMS: atom_id res chain seq x y z
N MET A 1 4.71 -21.84 32.67
CA MET A 1 3.94 -22.06 31.42
C MET A 1 3.54 -20.72 30.83
N ALA A 2 3.98 -20.40 29.60
CA ALA A 2 3.26 -19.60 28.60
C ALA A 2 4.17 -19.34 27.38
N ILE A 3 4.10 -20.28 26.45
CA ILE A 3 4.37 -20.23 25.01
C ILE A 3 4.49 -18.84 24.32
N ARG A 4 5.68 -18.61 23.73
CA ARG A 4 6.01 -18.18 22.36
C ARG A 4 4.90 -17.46 21.55
N MET A 5 5.11 -16.17 21.25
CA MET A 5 4.71 -15.56 19.96
C MET A 5 5.78 -14.54 19.54
N PRO A 6 6.40 -14.68 18.34
CA PRO A 6 7.24 -13.62 17.82
C PRO A 6 6.36 -12.39 17.62
N ARG A 7 6.91 -11.23 17.92
CA ARG A 7 6.25 -9.93 17.84
C ARG A 7 5.91 -9.60 16.38
N ILE A 8 4.88 -10.23 15.81
CA ILE A 8 4.33 -9.92 14.48
C ILE A 8 3.43 -8.70 14.64
N ILE A 9 4.02 -7.54 14.92
CA ILE A 9 3.57 -6.24 14.43
C ILE A 9 4.81 -5.36 14.42
N SER A 10 5.65 -5.45 13.38
CA SER A 10 6.55 -4.35 13.09
C SER A 10 5.68 -3.21 12.57
N SER A 11 5.23 -2.37 13.51
CA SER A 11 4.81 -1.01 13.24
C SER A 11 6.02 -0.27 12.66
N LYS A 12 6.33 -0.53 11.38
CA LYS A 12 7.13 0.37 10.56
C LYS A 12 6.30 1.64 10.50
N LYS A 13 6.56 2.55 11.44
CA LYS A 13 5.99 3.89 11.50
C LYS A 13 6.16 4.48 10.11
N VAL A 14 5.04 4.69 9.43
CA VAL A 14 5.07 5.42 8.18
C VAL A 14 5.42 6.87 8.54
N PRO A 15 6.47 7.46 7.96
CA PRO A 15 6.81 8.84 8.22
C PRO A 15 5.63 9.75 7.83
N LYS A 16 5.48 10.89 8.53
CA LYS A 16 4.48 11.89 8.15
C LYS A 16 4.72 12.32 6.70
N GLY A 17 3.64 12.45 5.93
CA GLY A 17 3.72 12.75 4.50
C GLY A 17 3.93 11.51 3.61
N TYR A 18 3.85 10.31 4.17
CA TYR A 18 3.84 9.06 3.44
C TYR A 18 2.66 8.19 3.87
N PHE A 19 2.31 7.21 3.04
CA PHE A 19 1.27 6.24 3.34
C PHE A 19 1.66 4.83 2.84
N ALA A 20 1.04 3.79 3.39
CA ALA A 20 1.34 2.40 3.06
C ALA A 20 0.33 1.81 2.07
N VAL A 21 0.84 1.32 0.94
CA VAL A 21 0.08 0.54 -0.05
C VAL A 21 0.50 -0.93 0.00
N TYR A 22 -0.41 -1.81 -0.36
CA TYR A 22 -0.20 -3.23 -0.54
C TYR A 22 -0.40 -3.57 -2.02
N VAL A 23 0.56 -4.25 -2.63
CA VAL A 23 0.53 -4.50 -4.08
C VAL A 23 0.72 -5.98 -4.37
N GLY A 24 -0.04 -6.47 -5.35
CA GLY A 24 0.01 -7.84 -5.84
C GLY A 24 -0.59 -8.88 -4.89
N GLU A 25 -0.56 -10.15 -5.32
CA GLU A 25 -1.13 -11.30 -4.59
C GLU A 25 -0.46 -11.53 -3.23
N ASN A 26 0.84 -11.21 -3.13
CA ASN A 26 1.60 -11.29 -1.88
C ASN A 26 1.33 -10.12 -0.93
N GLN A 27 0.46 -9.17 -1.31
CA GLN A 27 0.16 -7.94 -0.56
C GLN A 27 1.45 -7.30 -0.04
N LYS A 28 2.39 -7.05 -0.93
CA LYS A 28 3.70 -6.53 -0.57
C LYS A 28 3.56 -5.06 -0.19
N ARG A 29 4.02 -4.72 1.02
CA ARG A 29 3.87 -3.37 1.57
C ARG A 29 4.91 -2.41 1.00
N PHE A 30 4.45 -1.35 0.33
CA PHE A 30 5.26 -0.20 -0.09
C PHE A 30 4.86 1.05 0.67
N VAL A 31 5.80 1.98 0.81
CA VAL A 31 5.57 3.28 1.43
C VAL A 31 5.83 4.35 0.39
N ILE A 32 4.80 5.12 0.06
CA ILE A 32 4.84 6.14 -0.99
C ILE A 32 4.48 7.51 -0.42
N PRO A 33 5.01 8.61 -0.97
CA PRO A 33 4.68 9.94 -0.52
C PRO A 33 3.21 10.26 -0.76
N VAL A 34 2.57 11.00 0.15
CA VAL A 34 1.17 11.44 0.00
C VAL A 34 0.99 12.36 -1.20
N SER A 35 2.06 13.01 -1.68
CA SER A 35 2.03 13.79 -2.92
C SER A 35 1.61 12.97 -4.13
N LEU A 36 1.82 11.64 -4.10
CA LEU A 36 1.38 10.74 -5.14
C LEU A 36 -0.15 10.63 -5.21
N LEU A 37 -0.84 10.78 -4.08
CA LEU A 37 -2.31 10.77 -4.03
C LEU A 37 -2.95 11.94 -4.80
N ASN A 38 -2.19 13.02 -5.02
CA ASN A 38 -2.65 14.17 -5.81
C ASN A 38 -2.44 13.98 -7.31
N GLN A 39 -1.79 12.89 -7.75
CA GLN A 39 -1.65 12.60 -9.18
C GLN A 39 -2.96 12.00 -9.70
N PRO A 40 -3.53 12.55 -10.79
CA PRO A 40 -4.80 12.06 -11.33
C PRO A 40 -4.74 10.57 -11.72
N LEU A 41 -3.59 10.12 -12.25
CA LEU A 41 -3.34 8.69 -12.55
C LEU A 41 -3.42 7.80 -11.30
N PHE A 42 -2.96 8.31 -10.16
CA PHE A 42 -3.02 7.56 -8.91
C PHE A 42 -4.44 7.54 -8.35
N GLN A 43 -5.19 8.65 -8.48
CA GLN A 43 -6.60 8.69 -8.08
C GLN A 43 -7.45 7.71 -8.90
N ASP A 44 -7.20 7.58 -10.19
CA ASP A 44 -7.85 6.59 -11.05
C ASP A 44 -7.55 5.15 -10.55
N LEU A 45 -6.27 4.86 -10.26
CA LEU A 45 -5.86 3.59 -9.67
C LEU A 45 -6.52 3.32 -8.30
N LEU A 46 -6.71 4.35 -7.48
CA LEU A 46 -7.42 4.24 -6.21
C LEU A 46 -8.90 3.91 -6.41
N GLY A 47 -9.56 4.55 -7.38
CA GLY A 47 -10.95 4.23 -7.73
C GLY A 47 -11.12 2.80 -8.22
N MET A 48 -10.19 2.31 -9.05
CA MET A 48 -10.17 0.90 -9.48
C MET A 48 -9.96 -0.05 -8.29
N SER A 49 -9.03 0.29 -7.41
CA SER A 49 -8.72 -0.49 -6.21
C SER A 49 -9.91 -0.57 -5.26
N GLU A 50 -10.60 0.55 -5.06
CA GLU A 50 -11.81 0.66 -4.25
C GLU A 50 -12.96 -0.15 -4.85
N GLN A 51 -13.15 -0.12 -6.17
CA GLN A 51 -14.20 -0.90 -6.82
C GLN A 51 -13.96 -2.42 -6.68
N GLU A 52 -12.71 -2.86 -6.68
CA GLU A 52 -12.36 -4.28 -6.58
C GLU A 52 -12.29 -4.79 -5.13
N PHE A 53 -11.67 -4.04 -4.21
CA PHE A 53 -11.44 -4.47 -2.83
C PHE A 53 -12.36 -3.79 -1.79
N GLY A 54 -13.11 -2.77 -2.18
CA GLY A 54 -13.88 -1.92 -1.27
C GLY A 54 -13.01 -1.07 -0.35
N TYR A 55 -13.63 -0.41 0.62
CA TYR A 55 -12.94 0.41 1.64
C TYR A 55 -12.49 -0.40 2.88
N SER A 56 -12.89 -1.66 2.98
CA SER A 56 -12.72 -2.45 4.19
C SER A 56 -11.36 -3.16 4.18
N HIS A 57 -10.32 -2.40 4.52
CA HIS A 57 -8.96 -2.93 4.61
C HIS A 57 -8.59 -3.16 6.09
N PRO A 58 -8.55 -4.43 6.57
CA PRO A 58 -8.22 -4.74 7.97
C PRO A 58 -6.81 -4.27 8.37
N THR A 59 -5.93 -4.09 7.38
CA THR A 59 -4.53 -3.67 7.54
C THR A 59 -4.33 -2.14 7.50
N GLY A 60 -5.40 -1.35 7.34
CA GLY A 60 -5.35 0.11 7.38
C GLY A 60 -4.54 0.78 6.24
N GLY A 61 -4.34 0.08 5.13
CA GLY A 61 -3.68 0.60 3.93
C GLY A 61 -4.43 0.19 2.68
N ILE A 62 -4.07 0.78 1.54
CA ILE A 62 -4.79 0.57 0.27
C ILE A 62 -4.17 -0.60 -0.47
N THR A 63 -4.99 -1.50 -0.98
CA THR A 63 -4.56 -2.60 -1.84
C THR A 63 -4.70 -2.19 -3.30
N ILE A 64 -3.61 -2.19 -4.07
CA ILE A 64 -3.65 -1.88 -5.51
C ILE A 64 -3.63 -3.20 -6.30
N PRO A 65 -4.63 -3.45 -7.17
CA PRO A 65 -4.64 -4.61 -8.08
C PRO A 65 -3.74 -4.36 -9.27
N CYS A 66 -2.44 -4.39 -9.01
CA CYS A 66 -1.42 -4.16 -10.01
C CYS A 66 -0.26 -5.11 -9.73
N ASN A 67 0.43 -5.53 -10.79
CA ASN A 67 1.66 -6.29 -10.62
C ASN A 67 2.70 -5.46 -9.90
N GLU A 68 3.45 -6.09 -8.99
CA GLU A 68 4.49 -5.41 -8.22
C GLU A 68 5.53 -4.71 -9.11
N ASP A 69 5.89 -5.33 -10.24
CA ASP A 69 6.83 -4.77 -11.21
C ASP A 69 6.29 -3.49 -11.87
N ILE A 70 5.02 -3.48 -12.24
CA ILE A 70 4.37 -2.31 -12.85
C ILE A 70 4.28 -1.19 -11.82
N PHE A 71 3.89 -1.51 -10.60
CA PHE A 71 3.84 -0.54 -9.50
C PHE A 71 5.22 0.08 -9.23
N LEU A 72 6.29 -0.72 -9.22
CA LEU A 72 7.66 -0.23 -9.06
C LEU A 72 8.09 0.68 -10.22
N VAL A 73 7.77 0.33 -11.47
CA VAL A 73 8.06 1.18 -12.63
C VAL A 73 7.33 2.52 -12.55
N VAL A 74 6.06 2.52 -12.17
CA VAL A 74 5.27 3.75 -12.01
C VAL A 74 5.84 4.59 -10.87
N THR A 75 6.08 3.99 -9.71
CA THR A 75 6.55 4.71 -8.52
C THR A 75 7.99 5.24 -8.69
N SER A 76 8.86 4.52 -9.42
CA SER A 76 10.23 4.96 -9.70
C SER A 76 10.30 6.17 -10.64
N ARG A 77 9.30 6.35 -11.52
CA ARG A 77 9.20 7.49 -12.44
C ARG A 77 8.62 8.75 -11.79
N LEU A 78 8.08 8.61 -10.58
CA LEU A 78 7.41 9.67 -9.83
C LEU A 78 8.33 10.32 -8.78
N ASN A 79 9.64 10.06 -8.86
CA ASN A 79 10.66 10.57 -7.94
C ASN A 79 11.65 11.52 -8.64
#